data_AF-A0A7R9WBT7-F1
#
_entry.id   AF-A0A7R9WBT7-F1
#
_cell.length_a   1.000
_cell.length_b   1.000
_cell.length_c   1.000
_cell.angle_alpha   90.00
_cell.angle_beta   90.00
_cell.angle_gamma   90.00
#
_symmetry.space_group_name_H-M   'P 1'
#
loop_
_entity.id
_entity.type
_entity.pdbx_description
1 polymer ?
#
loop_
_entity_poly.entity_id
_entity_poly.type
_entity_poly.pdbx_seq_one_letter_code
_entity_poly.pdbx_strand_id
1 'polypeptide(L)'
;EGDASAYVFASELKALVGHVDPSTVVALPPGHYWTPETGMVCYYNPDWLRKDDYAPWDEEGHHVTDDEIRDAFSKAVKKRMMADVDYGFFLSGGVDSCIVAHDLLPFYREERRAAFGDDRPIPTFTVGMENSPDVMAAKGMVEALGGSKNVNHHVRSFTPEEVFDLIPKIVYHMETYEAELIRSA
;
A
#
# COMPACT_ATOMS: atom_id res chain seq x y z
N GLU A 1 33.67 -8.38 -32.83
CA GLU A 1 32.87 -7.18 -32.52
C GLU A 1 31.85 -7.61 -31.48
N GLY A 2 31.99 -7.08 -30.26
CA GLY A 2 31.29 -7.58 -29.08
C GLY A 2 29.82 -7.20 -29.15
N ASP A 3 28.97 -8.22 -29.05
CA ASP A 3 27.52 -8.12 -28.97
C ASP A 3 27.14 -7.09 -27.90
N ALA A 4 26.63 -5.93 -28.31
CA ALA A 4 26.22 -4.89 -27.39
C ALA A 4 24.92 -5.37 -26.72
N SER A 5 25.06 -6.08 -25.60
CA SER A 5 23.95 -6.48 -24.75
C SER A 5 23.27 -5.21 -24.22
N ALA A 6 22.11 -4.86 -24.79
CA ALA A 6 21.29 -3.78 -24.29
C ALA A 6 20.69 -4.17 -22.93
N TYR A 7 20.69 -3.24 -21.97
CA TYR A 7 19.99 -3.43 -20.70
C TYR A 7 18.53 -2.99 -20.86
N VAL A 8 17.59 -3.82 -20.41
CA VAL A 8 16.16 -3.54 -20.46
C VAL A 8 15.60 -3.48 -19.04
N PHE A 9 14.77 -2.47 -18.77
CA PHE A 9 14.11 -2.27 -17.50
C PHE A 9 12.61 -2.18 -17.73
N ALA A 10 11.84 -2.82 -16.86
CA ALA A 10 10.39 -2.71 -16.83
C ALA A 10 9.91 -2.80 -15.38
N SER A 11 8.79 -2.13 -15.08
CA SER A 11 8.13 -2.23 -13.78
C SER A 11 7.52 -3.62 -13.54
N GLU A 12 7.20 -4.33 -14.62
CA GLU A 12 6.47 -5.59 -14.62
C GLU A 12 7.17 -6.61 -15.54
N LEU A 13 7.35 -7.84 -15.05
CA LEU A 13 8.02 -8.94 -15.75
C LEU A 13 7.35 -9.26 -17.10
N LYS A 14 6.01 -9.18 -17.16
CA LYS A 14 5.20 -9.47 -18.34
C LYS A 14 5.62 -8.65 -19.57
N ALA A 15 6.19 -7.46 -19.38
CA ALA A 15 6.69 -6.62 -20.48
C ALA A 15 8.00 -7.14 -21.10
N LEU A 16 8.72 -8.02 -20.40
CA LEU A 16 9.99 -8.59 -20.83
C LEU A 16 9.84 -9.98 -21.47
N VAL A 17 8.74 -10.68 -21.16
CA VAL A 17 8.46 -12.03 -21.66
C VAL A 17 8.46 -12.05 -23.19
N GLY A 18 9.27 -12.94 -23.78
CA GLY A 18 9.40 -13.08 -25.23
C GLY A 18 10.35 -12.08 -25.90
N HIS A 19 10.91 -11.13 -25.15
CA HIS A 19 11.83 -10.11 -25.65
C HIS A 19 13.27 -10.27 -25.13
N VAL A 20 13.47 -10.98 -24.02
CA VAL A 20 14.79 -11.23 -23.41
C VAL A 20 14.92 -12.72 -23.05
N ASP A 21 16.16 -13.17 -22.85
CA ASP A 21 16.42 -14.51 -22.28
C ASP A 21 15.90 -14.54 -20.82
N PRO A 22 14.90 -15.37 -20.48
CA PRO A 22 14.33 -15.43 -19.14
C PRO A 22 15.36 -15.73 -18.04
N SER A 23 16.44 -16.43 -18.36
CA SER A 23 17.51 -16.75 -17.39
C SER A 23 18.34 -15.54 -16.97
N THR A 24 18.22 -14.43 -17.70
CA THR A 24 18.94 -13.17 -17.42
C THR A 24 18.10 -12.15 -16.65
N VAL A 25 16.81 -12.43 -16.45
CA VAL A 25 15.89 -11.50 -15.79
C VAL A 25 16.04 -11.60 -14.27
N VAL A 26 16.22 -10.46 -13.63
CA VAL A 26 16.33 -10.33 -12.17
C VAL A 26 15.47 -9.19 -11.66
N ALA A 27 14.84 -9.38 -10.50
CA ALA A 27 14.16 -8.30 -9.80
C ALA A 27 15.18 -7.34 -9.19
N LEU A 28 14.93 -6.03 -9.33
CA LEU A 28 15.68 -5.00 -8.61
C LEU A 28 15.33 -5.09 -7.11
N PRO A 29 16.27 -5.44 -6.21
CA PRO A 29 15.95 -5.57 -4.81
C PRO A 29 15.60 -4.20 -4.19
N PRO A 30 14.68 -4.12 -3.21
CA PRO A 30 14.40 -2.88 -2.49
C PRO A 30 15.68 -2.27 -1.90
N GLY A 31 15.78 -0.93 -1.89
CA GLY A 31 16.94 -0.22 -1.34
C GLY A 31 18.23 -0.35 -2.17
N HIS A 32 18.13 -0.81 -3.43
CA HIS A 32 19.26 -0.89 -4.36
C HIS A 32 19.10 0.06 -5.55
N TYR A 33 20.24 0.49 -6.10
CA TYR A 33 20.31 1.07 -7.45
C TYR A 33 21.22 0.20 -8.32
N TRP A 34 21.10 0.35 -9.64
CA TRP A 34 21.92 -0.37 -10.60
C TRP A 34 22.60 0.60 -11.57
N THR A 35 23.87 0.35 -11.91
CA THR A 35 24.56 1.02 -13.02
C THR A 35 25.34 0.01 -13.86
N PRO A 36 25.64 0.29 -15.15
CA PRO A 36 26.50 -0.57 -15.96
C PRO A 36 27.90 -0.78 -15.36
N GLU A 37 28.42 0.23 -14.65
CA GLU A 37 29.78 0.21 -14.11
C GLU A 37 29.89 -0.56 -12.78
N THR A 38 28.89 -0.40 -11.91
CA THR A 38 28.92 -0.95 -10.54
C THR A 38 28.04 -2.17 -10.36
N GLY A 39 27.14 -2.47 -11.31
CA GLY A 39 26.06 -3.41 -11.10
C GLY A 39 25.11 -2.95 -9.98
N MET A 40 24.50 -3.92 -9.29
CA MET A 40 23.59 -3.68 -8.17
C MET A 40 24.35 -3.19 -6.93
N VAL A 41 23.95 -2.05 -6.37
CA VAL A 41 24.52 -1.49 -5.14
C VAL A 41 23.40 -1.19 -4.14
N CYS A 42 23.53 -1.74 -2.93
CA CYS A 42 22.62 -1.45 -1.82
C CYS A 42 22.96 -0.08 -1.21
N TYR A 43 21.98 0.83 -1.16
CA TYR A 43 22.14 2.15 -0.54
C TYR A 43 21.32 2.32 0.76
N TYR A 44 20.36 1.43 1.02
CA TYR A 44 19.51 1.48 2.20
C TYR A 44 19.39 0.10 2.84
N ASN A 45 20.05 -0.05 3.99
CA ASN A 45 20.07 -1.29 4.76
C ASN A 45 20.16 -0.99 6.28
N PRO A 46 19.05 -0.56 6.90
CA PRO A 46 19.05 -0.17 8.31
C PRO A 46 19.21 -1.37 9.24
N ASP A 47 19.71 -1.15 10.46
CA ASP A 47 20.01 -2.23 11.41
C ASP A 47 18.78 -3.07 11.78
N TRP A 48 17.60 -2.45 11.85
CA TRP A 48 16.33 -3.14 12.10
C TRP A 48 15.87 -4.08 10.99
N LEU A 49 16.39 -3.90 9.78
CA LEU A 49 16.16 -4.82 8.66
C LEU A 49 17.21 -5.94 8.63
N ARG A 50 18.39 -5.71 9.22
CA ARG A 50 19.56 -6.59 9.14
C ARG A 50 19.63 -7.61 10.27
N LYS A 51 19.08 -7.28 11.43
CA LYS A 51 19.17 -8.07 12.65
C LYS A 51 17.80 -8.63 13.01
N ASP A 52 17.65 -9.95 12.97
CA ASP A 52 16.41 -10.65 13.33
C ASP A 52 16.03 -10.44 14.81
N ASP A 53 17.01 -10.12 15.65
CA ASP A 53 16.88 -9.81 17.08
C ASP A 53 16.92 -8.30 17.37
N TYR A 54 16.70 -7.45 16.38
CA TYR A 54 16.70 -6.01 16.58
C TYR A 54 15.58 -5.58 17.54
N ALA A 55 15.98 -5.23 18.76
CA ALA A 55 15.13 -4.69 19.81
C ALA A 55 15.65 -3.29 20.19
N PRO A 56 15.21 -2.20 19.53
CA PRO A 56 15.69 -0.85 19.81
C PRO A 56 15.31 -0.40 21.22
N TRP A 57 14.29 -1.01 21.83
CA TRP A 57 13.81 -0.72 23.17
C TRP A 57 14.69 -1.28 24.30
N ASP A 58 15.64 -2.16 24.00
CA ASP A 58 16.58 -2.72 24.99
C ASP A 58 17.85 -1.86 25.17
N GLU A 59 17.99 -0.77 24.41
CA GLU A 59 19.08 0.19 24.57
C GLU A 59 18.80 1.15 25.74
N GLU A 60 19.74 1.24 26.70
CA GLU A 60 19.66 2.21 27.80
C GLU A 60 19.49 3.64 27.24
N GLY A 61 18.35 4.28 27.55
CA GLY A 61 18.03 5.64 27.13
C GLY A 61 17.20 5.73 25.84
N HIS A 62 16.86 4.63 25.17
CA HIS A 62 15.90 4.63 24.08
C HIS A 62 14.47 4.56 24.63
N HIS A 63 13.86 5.72 24.84
CA HIS A 63 12.46 5.85 25.22
C HIS A 63 11.68 6.48 24.08
N VAL A 64 10.74 5.72 23.52
CA VAL A 64 9.77 6.24 22.56
C VAL A 64 8.44 6.39 23.28
N THR A 65 7.88 7.59 23.25
CA THR A 65 6.58 7.89 23.84
C THR A 65 5.45 7.64 22.84
N ASP A 66 4.25 7.39 23.35
CA ASP A 66 3.03 7.26 22.52
C ASP A 66 2.80 8.50 21.64
N ASP A 67 3.17 9.68 22.13
CA ASP A 67 3.06 10.94 21.39
C ASP A 67 4.05 11.03 20.22
N GLU A 68 5.28 10.53 20.39
CA GLU A 68 6.26 10.46 19.30
C GLU A 68 5.81 9.48 18.21
N ILE A 69 5.24 8.33 18.59
CA ILE A 69 4.67 7.36 17.64
C ILE A 69 3.51 8.00 16.89
N ARG A 70 2.60 8.67 17.62
CA ARG A 70 1.44 9.34 17.03
C ARG A 70 1.86 10.44 16.06
N ASP A 71 2.79 11.30 16.44
CA ASP A 71 3.29 12.39 15.59
C ASP A 71 4.01 11.85 14.35
N ALA A 72 4.87 10.83 14.50
CA ALA A 72 5.53 10.19 13.37
C ALA A 72 4.52 9.53 12.40
N PHE A 73 3.48 8.88 12.95
CA PHE A 73 2.39 8.29 12.19
C PHE A 73 1.61 9.37 11.43
N SER A 74 1.15 10.42 12.11
CA SER A 74 0.38 11.51 11.47
C SER A 74 1.18 12.24 10.41
N LYS A 75 2.49 12.44 10.62
CA LYS A 75 3.39 12.97 9.58
C LYS A 75 3.49 12.03 8.38
N ALA A 76 3.57 10.72 8.60
CA ALA A 76 3.63 9.73 7.53
C ALA A 76 2.33 9.65 6.71
N VAL A 77 1.18 9.76 7.36
CA VAL A 77 -0.15 9.87 6.73
C VAL A 77 -0.22 11.14 5.90
N LYS A 78 0.00 12.31 6.52
CA LYS A 78 -0.06 13.62 5.83
C LYS A 78 0.87 13.69 4.61
N LYS A 79 2.09 13.17 4.71
CA LYS A 79 3.03 13.12 3.58
C LYS A 79 2.48 12.36 2.36
N ARG A 80 1.62 11.37 2.57
CA ARG A 80 1.04 10.51 1.52
C ARG A 80 -0.31 11.01 1.01
N MET A 81 -0.83 12.10 1.56
CA MET A 81 -2.07 12.75 1.11
C MET A 81 -1.84 13.71 -0.07
N MET A 82 -0.57 14.00 -0.41
CA MET A 82 -0.23 14.87 -1.53
C MET A 82 -0.66 14.23 -2.86
N ALA A 83 -1.73 14.75 -3.44
CA ALA A 83 -2.25 14.34 -4.73
C ALA A 83 -2.78 15.56 -5.51
N ASP A 84 -2.48 15.60 -6.80
CA ASP A 84 -3.01 16.63 -7.72
C ASP A 84 -4.45 16.30 -8.18
N VAL A 85 -4.97 15.15 -7.76
CA VAL A 85 -6.30 14.62 -8.09
C VAL A 85 -7.05 14.24 -6.83
N ASP A 86 -8.36 14.06 -6.96
CA ASP A 86 -9.17 13.52 -5.88
C ASP A 86 -8.72 12.11 -5.49
N TYR A 87 -8.87 11.78 -4.22
CA TYR A 87 -8.47 10.49 -3.68
C TYR A 87 -9.49 9.97 -2.68
N GLY A 88 -9.48 8.65 -2.52
CA GLY A 88 -10.16 7.93 -1.46
C GLY A 88 -9.20 6.96 -0.80
N PHE A 89 -9.71 6.13 0.10
CA PHE A 89 -8.90 5.10 0.73
C PHE A 89 -9.65 3.78 0.91
N PHE A 90 -8.89 2.69 1.04
CA PHE A 90 -9.44 1.37 1.35
C PHE A 90 -9.69 1.24 2.85
N LEU A 91 -10.91 0.86 3.22
CA LEU A 91 -11.32 0.66 4.60
C LEU A 91 -11.74 -0.78 4.79
N SER A 92 -10.86 -1.64 5.30
CA SER A 92 -11.19 -3.06 5.52
C SER A 92 -11.97 -3.28 6.81
N GLY A 93 -11.97 -2.30 7.73
CA GLY A 93 -12.49 -2.48 9.09
C GLY A 93 -11.46 -3.08 10.06
N GLY A 94 -10.31 -3.55 9.56
CA GLY A 94 -9.16 -3.90 10.37
C GLY A 94 -8.51 -2.68 11.02
N VAL A 95 -7.86 -2.91 12.17
CA VAL A 95 -7.29 -1.85 13.02
C VAL A 95 -6.38 -0.89 12.26
N ASP A 96 -5.53 -1.39 11.37
CA ASP A 96 -4.58 -0.58 10.61
C ASP A 96 -5.30 0.45 9.71
N SER A 97 -6.25 -0.03 8.89
CA SER A 97 -7.03 0.83 8.01
C SER A 97 -7.89 1.82 8.79
N CYS A 98 -8.40 1.42 9.96
CA CYS A 98 -9.21 2.28 10.83
C CYS A 98 -8.37 3.38 11.49
N ILE A 99 -7.14 3.10 11.95
CA ILE A 99 -6.25 4.10 12.51
C ILE A 99 -5.83 5.11 11.44
N VAL A 100 -5.49 4.64 10.23
CA VAL A 100 -5.20 5.54 9.09
C VAL A 100 -6.41 6.40 8.77
N ALA A 101 -7.60 5.82 8.69
CA ALA A 101 -8.84 6.53 8.38
C ALA A 101 -9.15 7.64 9.41
N HIS A 102 -8.99 7.32 10.69
CA HIS A 102 -9.20 8.27 11.79
C HIS A 102 -8.22 9.44 11.72
N ASP A 103 -6.95 9.16 11.49
CA ASP A 103 -5.90 10.19 11.45
C ASP A 103 -5.99 11.07 10.19
N LEU A 104 -6.31 10.49 9.02
CA LEU A 104 -6.37 11.26 7.77
C LEU A 104 -7.61 12.15 7.64
N LEU A 105 -8.75 11.77 8.23
CA LEU A 105 -10.02 12.47 7.98
C LEU A 105 -9.98 13.97 8.33
N PRO A 106 -9.42 14.42 9.47
CA PRO A 106 -9.28 15.84 9.78
C PRO A 106 -8.42 16.58 8.74
N PHE A 107 -7.27 15.99 8.35
CA PHE A 107 -6.37 16.58 7.35
C PHE A 107 -7.06 16.72 5.99
N TYR A 108 -7.80 15.69 5.57
CA TYR A 108 -8.50 15.70 4.28
C TYR A 108 -9.51 16.85 4.24
N ARG A 109 -10.29 17.01 5.31
CA ARG A 109 -11.32 18.05 5.40
C ARG A 109 -10.70 19.44 5.41
N GLU A 110 -9.58 19.62 6.12
CA GLU A 110 -8.83 20.88 6.12
C GLU A 110 -8.31 21.22 4.71
N GLU A 111 -7.63 20.29 4.05
CA GLU A 111 -7.08 20.47 2.71
C GLU A 111 -8.18 20.72 1.67
N ARG A 112 -9.29 19.99 1.74
CA ARG A 112 -10.45 20.18 0.84
C ARG A 112 -11.06 21.56 0.98
N ARG A 113 -11.26 22.03 2.21
CA ARG A 113 -11.79 23.38 2.47
C ARG A 113 -10.84 24.45 1.95
N ALA A 114 -9.54 24.28 2.18
CA ALA A 114 -8.52 25.24 1.75
C ALA A 114 -8.36 25.29 0.23
N ALA A 115 -8.30 24.14 -0.44
CA ALA A 115 -8.02 24.06 -1.87
C ALA A 115 -9.26 24.23 -2.76
N PHE A 116 -10.46 23.83 -2.28
CA PHE A 116 -11.67 23.75 -3.11
C PHE A 116 -12.88 24.48 -2.51
N GLY A 117 -12.80 24.97 -1.27
CA GLY A 117 -13.90 25.68 -0.62
C GLY A 117 -15.11 24.79 -0.28
N ASP A 118 -14.93 23.46 -0.26
CA ASP A 118 -15.98 22.51 0.10
C ASP A 118 -15.57 21.58 1.26
N ASP A 119 -16.54 20.80 1.75
CA ASP A 119 -16.37 19.88 2.86
C ASP A 119 -16.95 18.50 2.51
N ARG A 120 -16.71 18.08 1.25
CA ARG A 120 -17.32 16.86 0.73
C ARG A 120 -16.87 15.61 1.53
N PRO A 121 -17.73 14.58 1.67
CA PRO A 121 -17.34 13.34 2.33
C PRO A 121 -16.24 12.61 1.55
N ILE A 122 -15.23 12.06 2.25
CA ILE A 122 -14.14 11.32 1.60
C ILE A 122 -14.64 9.99 1.03
N PRO A 123 -14.33 9.64 -0.23
CA PRO A 123 -14.63 8.33 -0.78
C PRO A 123 -13.86 7.22 -0.06
N THR A 124 -14.56 6.18 0.36
CA THR A 124 -13.94 4.99 0.95
C THR A 124 -14.45 3.72 0.30
N PHE A 125 -13.60 2.71 0.23
CA PHE A 125 -13.89 1.48 -0.49
C PHE A 125 -13.62 0.26 0.38
N THR A 126 -14.60 -0.64 0.44
CA THR A 126 -14.46 -1.97 1.03
C THR A 126 -14.82 -3.01 -0.02
N VAL A 127 -14.04 -4.07 -0.08
CA VAL A 127 -14.32 -5.24 -0.92
C VAL A 127 -14.53 -6.42 0.02
N GLY A 128 -15.58 -7.19 -0.18
CA GLY A 128 -15.90 -8.30 0.71
C GLY A 128 -17.23 -8.95 0.37
N MET A 129 -17.42 -10.21 0.77
CA MET A 129 -18.73 -10.85 0.65
C MET A 129 -19.77 -10.09 1.48
N GLU A 130 -21.03 -10.15 1.03
CA GLU A 130 -22.12 -9.49 1.75
C GLU A 130 -22.19 -10.02 3.20
N ASN A 131 -22.30 -9.11 4.17
CA ASN A 131 -22.30 -9.40 5.61
C ASN A 131 -21.03 -10.10 6.14
N SER A 132 -19.92 -10.04 5.41
CA SER A 132 -18.62 -10.46 5.93
C SER A 132 -18.21 -9.62 7.15
N PRO A 133 -17.39 -10.19 8.07
CA PRO A 133 -16.88 -9.47 9.24
C PRO A 133 -16.22 -8.14 8.89
N ASP A 134 -15.43 -8.11 7.82
CA ASP A 134 -14.72 -6.92 7.33
C ASP A 134 -15.70 -5.83 6.88
N VAL A 135 -16.72 -6.19 6.09
CA VAL A 135 -17.76 -5.23 5.66
C VAL A 135 -18.53 -4.67 6.85
N MET A 136 -18.84 -5.50 7.85
CA MET A 136 -19.51 -5.04 9.07
C MET A 136 -18.62 -4.11 9.90
N ALA A 137 -17.34 -4.45 10.06
CA ALA A 137 -16.37 -3.63 10.78
C ALA A 137 -16.12 -2.29 10.07
N ALA A 138 -15.97 -2.30 8.75
CA ALA A 138 -15.82 -1.09 7.94
C ALA A 138 -17.02 -0.14 8.10
N LYS A 139 -18.25 -0.66 8.06
CA LYS A 139 -19.47 0.11 8.34
C LYS A 139 -19.46 0.70 9.76
N GLY A 140 -19.05 -0.07 10.76
CA GLY A 140 -18.89 0.43 12.13
C GLY A 140 -17.91 1.60 12.22
N MET A 141 -16.79 1.51 11.50
CA MET A 141 -15.82 2.61 11.44
C MET A 141 -16.37 3.84 10.70
N VAL A 142 -17.14 3.66 9.63
CA VAL A 142 -17.82 4.77 8.94
C VAL A 142 -18.71 5.55 9.90
N GLU A 143 -19.50 4.87 10.72
CA GLU A 143 -20.33 5.52 11.75
C GLU A 143 -19.46 6.27 12.78
N ALA A 144 -18.38 5.66 13.26
CA ALA A 144 -17.45 6.29 14.20
C ALA A 144 -16.76 7.55 13.61
N LEU A 145 -16.56 7.58 12.30
CA LEU A 145 -16.00 8.73 11.57
C LEU A 145 -17.03 9.84 11.27
N GLY A 146 -18.27 9.69 11.74
CA GLY A 146 -19.34 10.67 11.54
C GLY A 146 -20.27 10.35 10.36
N GLY A 147 -20.27 9.10 9.90
CA GLY A 147 -21.20 8.57 8.91
C GLY A 147 -21.10 9.26 7.54
N SER A 148 -22.21 9.25 6.81
CA SER A 148 -22.32 9.80 5.45
C SER A 148 -22.01 11.30 5.33
N LYS A 149 -22.00 12.03 6.45
CA LYS A 149 -21.59 13.44 6.50
C LYS A 149 -20.10 13.61 6.21
N ASN A 150 -19.27 12.68 6.64
CA ASN A 150 -17.82 12.78 6.55
C ASN A 150 -17.22 11.75 5.60
N VAL A 151 -17.91 10.63 5.39
CA VAL A 151 -17.41 9.49 4.62
C VAL A 151 -18.45 9.04 3.59
N ASN A 152 -18.07 9.01 2.31
CA ASN A 152 -18.85 8.42 1.24
C ASN A 152 -18.40 6.97 1.03
N HIS A 153 -19.07 6.02 1.68
CA HIS A 153 -18.64 4.63 1.73
C HIS A 153 -19.21 3.76 0.62
N HIS A 154 -18.34 3.10 -0.12
CA HIS A 154 -18.66 2.18 -1.21
C HIS A 154 -18.26 0.76 -0.82
N VAL A 155 -19.22 -0.16 -0.89
CA VAL A 155 -18.96 -1.58 -0.68
C VAL A 155 -19.11 -2.32 -2.00
N ARG A 156 -18.03 -2.93 -2.48
CA ARG A 156 -18.05 -3.84 -3.64
C ARG A 156 -18.15 -5.27 -3.14
N SER A 157 -19.36 -5.82 -3.19
CA SER A 157 -19.59 -7.24 -2.95
C SER A 157 -19.09 -8.09 -4.12
N PHE A 158 -18.58 -9.28 -3.86
CA PHE A 158 -18.21 -10.28 -4.87
C PHE A 158 -18.77 -11.66 -4.49
N THR A 159 -18.84 -12.57 -5.47
CA THR A 159 -19.16 -13.99 -5.24
C THR A 159 -17.91 -14.85 -5.40
N PRO A 160 -17.88 -16.07 -4.83
CA PRO A 160 -16.79 -17.01 -5.06
C PRO A 160 -16.51 -17.26 -6.55
N GLU A 161 -17.56 -17.39 -7.36
CA GLU A 161 -17.45 -17.62 -8.81
C GLU A 161 -16.75 -16.46 -9.51
N GLU A 162 -17.10 -15.22 -9.17
CA GLU A 162 -16.41 -14.02 -9.68
C GLU A 162 -14.91 -14.07 -9.35
N VAL A 163 -14.56 -14.45 -8.11
CA VAL A 163 -13.15 -14.56 -7.69
C VAL A 163 -12.42 -15.66 -8.48
N PHE A 164 -13.03 -16.84 -8.64
CA PHE A 164 -12.43 -17.94 -9.42
C PHE A 164 -12.16 -17.53 -10.87
N ASP A 165 -13.10 -16.83 -11.49
CA ASP A 165 -12.96 -16.32 -12.86
C ASP A 165 -11.87 -15.23 -12.98
N LEU A 166 -11.56 -14.54 -11.87
CA LEU A 166 -10.52 -13.50 -11.80
C LEU A 166 -9.12 -14.06 -11.53
N ILE A 167 -8.97 -15.29 -11.00
CA ILE A 167 -7.65 -15.87 -10.67
C ILE A 167 -6.63 -15.73 -11.81
N PRO A 168 -6.94 -16.04 -13.08
CA PRO A 168 -5.97 -15.87 -14.17
C PRO A 168 -5.50 -14.42 -14.33
N LYS A 169 -6.39 -13.44 -14.12
CA LYS A 169 -6.04 -12.02 -14.17
C LYS A 169 -5.22 -11.61 -12.96
N ILE A 170 -5.54 -12.11 -11.77
CA ILE A 170 -4.76 -11.86 -10.54
C ILE A 170 -3.34 -12.36 -10.73
N VAL A 171 -3.15 -13.60 -11.18
CA VAL A 171 -1.83 -14.16 -11.46
C VAL A 171 -1.10 -13.35 -12.52
N TYR A 172 -1.79 -12.92 -13.58
CA TYR A 172 -1.19 -12.07 -14.61
C TYR A 172 -0.70 -10.73 -14.07
N HIS A 173 -1.48 -10.05 -13.22
CA HIS A 173 -1.10 -8.75 -12.67
C HIS A 173 -0.07 -8.86 -11.54
N MET A 174 -0.18 -9.86 -10.68
CA MET A 174 0.72 -10.09 -9.54
C MET A 174 2.05 -10.75 -9.93
N GLU A 175 2.10 -11.41 -11.10
CA GLU A 175 3.30 -12.08 -11.62
C GLU A 175 3.92 -13.10 -10.66
N THR A 176 3.06 -13.71 -9.83
CA THR A 176 3.44 -14.70 -8.83
C THR A 176 2.50 -15.90 -8.87
N TYR A 177 3.03 -17.06 -8.49
CA TYR A 177 2.26 -18.28 -8.26
C TYR A 177 2.05 -18.56 -6.76
N GLU A 178 2.56 -17.70 -5.88
CA GLU A 178 2.46 -17.90 -4.43
C GLU A 178 1.01 -17.78 -3.96
N ALA A 179 0.48 -18.88 -3.44
CA ALA A 179 -0.94 -19.03 -3.15
C ALA A 179 -1.45 -18.02 -2.11
N GLU A 180 -0.62 -17.67 -1.12
CA GLU A 180 -1.00 -16.70 -0.08
C GLU A 180 -1.13 -15.29 -0.64
N LEU A 181 -0.21 -14.87 -1.51
CA LEU A 181 -0.27 -13.56 -2.18
C LEU A 181 -1.47 -13.46 -3.12
N ILE A 182 -1.75 -14.53 -3.87
CA ILE A 182 -2.91 -14.59 -4.77
C ILE A 182 -4.22 -14.51 -3.98
N ARG A 183 -4.30 -15.13 -2.80
CA ARG A 183 -5.50 -15.08 -1.95
C ARG A 183 -5.75 -13.70 -1.34
N SER A 184 -4.71 -12.91 -1.14
CA SER A 184 -4.80 -11.56 -0.55
C SER A 184 -5.01 -10.42 -1.56
N ALA A 185 -4.93 -10.72 -2.86
CA ALA A 185 -4.98 -9.73 -3.94
C ALA A 185 -6.41 -9.24 -4.26
#